data_AF-A0A2U2SQQ3-F1
#
_entry.id   AF-A0A2U2SQQ3-F1
#
_cell.length_a   1.000
_cell.length_b   1.000
_cell.length_c   1.000
_cell.angle_alpha   90.00
_cell.angle_beta   90.00
_cell.angle_gamma   90.00
#
_symmetry.space_group_name_H-M   'P 1'
#
loop_
_entity.id
_entity.type
_entity.pdbx_description
1 polymer ?
#
loop_
_entity_poly.entity_id
_entity_poly.type
_entity_poly.pdbx_seq_one_letter_code
_entity_poly.pdbx_strand_id
1 'polypeptide(L)' 'MMGFGMFGLIFMILAWGVLIALALWVVGNLFSQVGRRPASTGDHLTARQVVEMRYARGEITREQYELMKQDLR' A
#
# COMPACT_ATOMS: atom_id res chain seq x y z
N MET A 1 6.53 51.19 -7.94
CA MET A 1 5.30 50.61 -7.34
C MET A 1 4.99 49.27 -8.03
N MET A 2 5.68 48.19 -7.66
CA MET A 2 5.47 46.83 -8.23
C MET A 2 5.79 45.76 -7.17
N GLY A 3 5.22 45.89 -5.96
CA GLY A 3 5.42 44.92 -4.87
C GLY A 3 4.15 44.15 -4.51
N PHE A 4 2.98 44.74 -4.73
CA PHE A 4 1.69 44.18 -4.28
C PHE A 4 1.17 43.04 -5.18
N GLY A 5 1.51 43.03 -6.46
CA GLY A 5 1.08 41.96 -7.39
C GLY A 5 1.76 40.61 -7.11
N MET A 6 3.05 40.63 -6.73
CA MET A 6 3.81 39.43 -6.39
C MET A 6 3.26 38.77 -5.12
N PHE A 7 2.96 39.58 -4.10
CA PHE A 7 2.39 39.09 -2.84
C PHE A 7 1.01 38.44 -3.05
N GLY A 8 0.17 39.01 -3.91
CA GLY A 8 -1.12 38.42 -4.26
C GLY A 8 -0.99 37.07 -4.97
N LEU A 9 -0.05 36.94 -5.90
CA LEU A 9 0.20 35.68 -6.61
C LEU A 9 0.72 34.58 -5.68
N ILE A 10 1.67 34.93 -4.80
CA ILE A 10 2.21 34.01 -3.79
C ILE A 10 1.11 33.55 -2.84
N PHE A 11 0.28 34.48 -2.34
CA PHE A 11 -0.82 34.16 -1.44
C PHE A 11 -1.87 33.27 -2.12
N MET A 12 -2.15 33.50 -3.40
CA MET A 12 -3.08 32.67 -4.16
C MET A 12 -2.55 31.24 -4.32
N ILE A 13 -1.29 31.06 -4.70
CA ILE A 13 -0.67 29.73 -4.82
C ILE A 13 -0.62 29.04 -3.45
N LEU A 14 -0.31 29.77 -2.38
CA LEU A 14 -0.35 29.24 -1.02
C LEU A 14 -1.74 28.77 -0.62
N ALA A 15 -2.78 29.56 -0.89
CA ALA A 15 -4.16 29.19 -0.58
C ALA A 15 -4.58 27.90 -1.31
N TRP A 16 -4.27 27.78 -2.60
CA TRP A 16 -4.52 26.57 -3.37
C TRP A 16 -3.66 25.38 -2.92
N GLY A 17 -2.39 25.62 -2.59
CA GLY A 17 -1.47 24.60 -2.08
C GLY A 17 -1.94 24.02 -0.75
N VAL A 18 -2.41 24.88 0.17
CA VAL A 18 -3.00 24.46 1.44
C VAL A 18 -4.28 23.66 1.21
N LEU A 19 -5.14 24.09 0.30
CA LEU A 19 -6.39 23.38 -0.03
C LEU A 19 -6.11 21.98 -0.59
N ILE A 20 -5.13 21.85 -1.49
CA ILE A 20 -4.70 20.55 -2.05
C ILE A 20 -4.05 19.69 -0.96
N ALA A 21 -3.16 20.26 -0.16
CA ALA A 21 -2.50 19.54 0.93
C ALA A 21 -3.52 19.00 1.95
N LEU A 22 -4.56 19.79 2.27
CA LEU A 22 -5.65 19.36 3.14
C LEU A 22 -6.47 18.22 2.51
N ALA A 23 -6.78 18.31 1.23
CA ALA A 23 -7.47 17.24 0.51
C ALA A 23 -6.65 15.93 0.52
N LEU A 24 -5.35 16.02 0.21
CA LEU A 24 -4.43 14.88 0.27
C LEU A 24 -4.28 14.32 1.69
N TRP A 25 -4.28 15.18 2.71
CA TRP A 25 -4.22 14.76 4.10
C TRP A 25 -5.49 14.02 4.54
N VAL A 26 -6.68 14.49 4.15
CA VAL A 26 -7.95 13.82 4.46
C VAL A 26 -8.03 12.47 3.73
N VAL A 27 -7.75 12.45 2.42
CA VAL A 27 -7.70 11.22 1.63
C VAL A 27 -6.67 10.27 2.23
N GLY A 28 -5.46 10.76 2.51
CA GLY A 28 -4.40 10.01 3.17
C GLY A 28 -4.87 9.39 4.48
N ASN A 29 -5.48 10.13 5.40
CA ASN A 29 -5.93 9.60 6.69
C ASN A 29 -7.08 8.59 6.57
N LEU A 30 -8.07 8.85 5.68
CA LEU A 30 -9.19 7.93 5.46
C LEU A 30 -8.74 6.61 4.82
N PHE A 31 -7.85 6.68 3.84
CA PHE A 31 -7.33 5.49 3.16
C PHE A 31 -6.15 4.82 3.89
N SER A 32 -5.44 5.51 4.79
CA SER A 32 -4.36 4.93 5.62
C SER A 32 -4.87 3.91 6.63
N GLN A 33 -6.16 3.98 7.02
CA GLN A 33 -6.77 2.95 7.87
C GLN A 33 -7.13 1.69 7.08
N VAL A 34 -7.36 1.80 5.77
CA VAL A 34 -7.60 0.65 4.86
C VAL A 34 -6.28 0.10 4.30
N GLY A 35 -5.22 0.92 4.30
CA GLY A 35 -3.86 0.61 3.84
C GLY A 35 -2.89 0.11 4.91
N ARG A 36 -3.36 -0.36 6.08
CA ARG A 36 -2.58 -1.25 6.96
C ARG A 36 -2.62 -2.72 6.51
N ARG A 37 -2.89 -2.98 5.22
CA ARG A 37 -2.11 -4.05 4.61
C ARG A 37 -0.72 -3.47 4.45
N PRO A 38 0.32 -4.02 5.10
CA PRO A 38 1.67 -3.60 4.78
C PRO A 38 1.75 -3.60 3.26
N ALA A 39 2.28 -2.51 2.68
CA ALA A 39 2.81 -2.60 1.34
C ALA A 39 3.73 -3.82 1.38
N SER A 40 3.21 -4.96 0.92
CA SER A 40 3.96 -6.18 0.71
C SER A 40 4.85 -5.80 -0.45
N THR A 41 5.98 -5.18 -0.10
CA THR A 41 7.20 -5.23 -0.86
C THR A 41 7.32 -6.66 -1.38
N GLY A 42 6.94 -6.89 -2.64
CA GLY A 42 6.92 -8.21 -3.26
C GLY A 42 5.75 -9.10 -2.81
N ASP A 43 4.69 -9.12 -3.60
CA ASP A 43 3.73 -10.22 -3.70
C ASP A 43 4.40 -11.45 -4.37
N HIS A 44 5.58 -11.83 -3.88
CA HIS A 44 6.08 -13.18 -4.02
C HIS A 44 5.49 -13.93 -2.84
N LEU A 45 4.28 -14.47 -3.02
CA LEU A 45 3.76 -15.50 -2.14
C LEU A 45 4.93 -16.43 -1.82
N THR A 46 5.34 -16.46 -0.55
CA THR A 46 6.47 -17.32 -0.16
C THR A 46 6.09 -18.72 -0.61
N ALA A 47 7.04 -19.51 -1.13
CA ALA A 47 6.73 -20.84 -1.64
C ALA A 47 5.90 -21.68 -0.64
N ARG A 48 6.10 -21.46 0.67
CA ARG A 48 5.29 -22.01 1.75
C ARG A 48 3.80 -21.63 1.70
N GLN A 49 3.49 -20.36 1.45
CA GLN A 49 2.10 -19.87 1.31
C GLN A 49 1.41 -20.46 0.07
N VAL A 50 2.15 -20.66 -1.02
CA VAL A 50 1.62 -21.31 -2.24
C VAL A 50 1.26 -22.78 -1.96
N VAL A 51 2.12 -23.50 -1.24
CA VAL A 51 1.89 -24.90 -0.85
C VAL A 51 0.69 -25.03 0.10
N GLU A 52 0.56 -24.13 1.08
CA GLU A 52 -0.58 -24.08 2.01
C GLU A 52 -1.90 -23.80 1.30
N MET A 53 -1.92 -22.87 0.35
CA MET A 53 -3.12 -22.55 -0.44
C MET A 53 -3.58 -23.75 -1.29
N ARG A 54 -2.66 -24.50 -1.90
CA ARG A 54 -2.99 -25.70 -2.68
C ARG A 54 -3.50 -26.85 -1.82
N TYR A 55 -2.95 -27.02 -0.62
CA TYR A 55 -3.46 -28.00 0.33
C TYR A 55 -4.89 -27.64 0.79
N ALA A 56 -5.14 -26.37 1.11
CA ALA A 56 -6.47 -25.90 1.50
C ALA A 56 -7.52 -26.05 0.39
N ARG A 57 -7.10 -25.93 -0.88
CA ARG A 57 -7.94 -26.20 -2.05
C ARG A 57 -8.13 -27.70 -2.33
N GLY A 58 -7.39 -28.58 -1.64
CA GLY A 58 -7.41 -30.02 -1.89
C GLY A 58 -6.71 -30.44 -3.18
N GLU A 59 -5.91 -29.56 -3.79
CA GLU A 59 -5.15 -29.86 -5.02
C GLU A 59 -3.96 -30.80 -4.74
N ILE A 60 -3.47 -30.84 -3.50
CA ILE A 60 -2.38 -31.71 -3.05
C ILE A 60 -2.77 -32.49 -1.79
N THR A 61 -2.24 -33.70 -1.63
CA THR A 61 -2.46 -34.53 -0.45
C THR A 61 -1.59 -34.07 0.72
N ARG A 62 -1.93 -34.51 1.94
CA ARG A 62 -1.16 -34.21 3.16
C ARG A 62 0.30 -34.65 3.06
N GLU A 63 0.56 -35.78 2.41
CA GLU A 63 1.92 -36.31 2.19
C GLU A 63 2.74 -35.37 1.30
N GLN A 64 2.16 -34.89 0.19
CA GLN A 64 2.80 -33.95 -0.71
C GLN A 64 3.04 -32.60 -0.03
N TYR A 65 2.09 -32.14 0.78
CA TYR A 65 2.23 -30.92 1.58
C TYR A 65 3.43 -31.00 2.54
N GLU A 66 3.58 -32.10 3.28
CA GLU A 66 4.68 -32.25 4.23
C GLU A 66 6.04 -32.36 3.54
N LEU A 67 6.12 -33.07 2.40
CA LEU A 67 7.36 -33.14 1.60
C LEU A 67 7.78 -31.76 1.09
N MET A 68 6.86 -31.01 0.47
CA MET A 68 7.17 -29.65 -0.02
C MET A 68 7.51 -28.70 1.12
N LYS A 69 6.88 -28.83 2.29
CA LYS A 69 7.17 -28.01 3.46
C LYS A 69 8.55 -28.30 4.06
N GLN A 70 9.03 -29.55 3.98
CA GLN A 70 10.39 -29.92 4.38
C GLN A 70 11.43 -29.41 3.38
N ASP A 71 11.13 -29.46 2.09
CA ASP A 71 12.00 -28.97 1.01
C ASP A 71 12.16 -27.43 1.02
N LEU A 72 11.12 -26.73 1.48
CA LEU A 72 11.09 -25.27 1.61
C LEU A 72 11.68 -24.73 2.93
N ARG A 73 12.25 -25.61 3.77
CA ARG A 73 12.87 -25.25 5.05
C ARG A 73 14.34 -24.91 4.87
#